data_AF-A0A7C5ZLK4-F1
#
_entry.id   AF-A0A7C5ZLK4-F1
#
_cell.length_a   1.000
_cell.length_b   1.000
_cell.length_c   1.000
_cell.angle_alpha   90.00
_cell.angle_beta   90.00
_cell.angle_gamma   90.00
#
_symmetry.space_group_name_H-M   'P 1'
#
loop_
_entity.id
_entity.type
_entity.pdbx_description
1 polymer ?
#
loop_
_entity_poly.entity_id
_entity_poly.type
_entity_poly.pdbx_seq_one_letter_code
_entity_poly.pdbx_strand_id
1 'polypeptide(L)'
;MYWREVAASLYAWDLLDEGVEQILDTLQEHTLTNSTYLVALMHDEKRPLTDFYYPHNPKRLVYWTEDSRAYWKPNPDSYKNSRIKPRLSDRDDLRGTDWLQVLIDASRRRNMYTGAELSHTWIDKERTAGELADVVQVDIYGKPFDQQICFNHPDVRAYGIALYTDLVANYDIDMVQTCVRGFNPGRAQPWTSGPATEVQRLTGTVLGGCFCKHCQAAAEKRGIDWKAMVSRLKWIAQGYDRYNAKQAFELNLLWNSTVTATSLLADTPELYQWIKFRMDSLTEFYGEIYRACHQTRAGIDVRLNHYAAYPELMGLDLRNCAPYLDSVRSSDYAEQTG
;
A
#
# COMPACT_ATOMS: atom_id res chain seq x y z
N MET A 1 26.44 -7.84 17.87
CA MET A 1 25.74 -7.19 16.74
C MET A 1 24.64 -6.32 17.33
N TYR A 2 24.61 -5.02 17.03
CA TYR A 2 23.59 -4.10 17.58
C TYR A 2 22.22 -4.29 16.90
N TRP A 3 22.23 -4.79 15.66
CA TRP A 3 21.04 -5.13 14.88
C TRP A 3 20.67 -6.60 15.13
N ARG A 4 19.40 -6.87 15.41
CA ARG A 4 18.88 -8.24 15.59
C ARG A 4 18.46 -8.88 14.27
N GLU A 5 18.08 -8.05 13.31
CA GLU A 5 17.58 -8.46 12.01
C GLU A 5 18.24 -7.62 10.92
N VAL A 6 18.73 -8.28 9.87
CA VAL A 6 19.15 -7.68 8.60
C VAL A 6 18.35 -8.39 7.52
N ALA A 7 17.39 -7.66 6.93
CA ALA A 7 16.40 -8.22 6.03
C ALA A 7 16.66 -7.87 4.56
N ALA A 8 16.53 -8.86 3.68
CA ALA A 8 16.56 -8.67 2.23
C ALA A 8 15.19 -8.95 1.59
N SER A 9 14.73 -8.03 0.74
CA SER A 9 13.59 -8.26 -0.16
C SER A 9 14.06 -8.99 -1.41
N LEU A 10 13.37 -10.06 -1.79
CA LEU A 10 13.67 -10.85 -2.98
C LEU A 10 12.45 -10.98 -3.88
N TYR A 11 12.68 -11.23 -5.16
CA TYR A 11 11.62 -11.36 -6.17
C TYR A 11 11.72 -12.69 -6.89
N ALA A 12 10.59 -13.22 -7.36
CA ALA A 12 10.49 -14.54 -7.98
C ALA A 12 11.42 -14.71 -9.20
N TRP A 13 11.53 -13.67 -10.05
CA TRP A 13 12.40 -13.73 -11.23
C TRP A 13 13.90 -13.67 -10.88
N ASP A 14 14.28 -13.04 -9.77
CA ASP A 14 15.68 -13.07 -9.33
C ASP A 14 16.04 -14.47 -8.82
N LEU A 15 15.13 -15.10 -8.05
CA LEU A 15 15.28 -16.50 -7.62
C LEU A 15 15.40 -17.47 -8.80
N LEU A 16 14.65 -17.22 -9.88
CA LEU A 16 14.70 -18.00 -11.12
C LEU A 16 16.02 -17.80 -11.90
N ASP A 17 16.51 -16.57 -11.99
CA ASP A 17 17.60 -16.22 -12.89
C ASP A 17 18.97 -16.49 -12.29
N GLU A 18 19.18 -16.01 -11.06
CA GLU A 18 20.45 -16.11 -10.34
C GLU A 18 20.52 -17.41 -9.54
N GLY A 19 19.36 -17.95 -9.16
CA GLY A 19 19.25 -19.13 -8.32
C GLY A 19 19.18 -18.75 -6.84
N VAL A 20 18.17 -19.29 -6.14
CA VAL A 20 17.94 -19.01 -4.72
C VAL A 20 19.14 -19.30 -3.83
N GLU A 21 19.88 -20.40 -4.07
CA GLU A 21 21.04 -20.76 -3.25
C GLU A 21 22.16 -19.71 -3.37
N GLN A 22 22.51 -19.33 -4.60
CA GLN A 22 23.55 -18.35 -4.86
C GLN A 22 23.21 -16.98 -4.26
N ILE A 23 21.96 -16.54 -4.38
CA ILE A 23 21.50 -15.29 -3.76
C ILE A 23 21.67 -15.36 -2.25
N LEU A 24 21.18 -16.43 -1.62
CA LEU A 24 21.20 -16.55 -0.16
C LEU A 24 22.61 -16.72 0.41
N ASP A 25 23.50 -17.42 -0.29
CA ASP A 25 24.92 -17.53 0.09
C ASP A 25 25.58 -16.15 0.07
N THR A 26 25.41 -15.40 -1.02
CA THR A 26 25.93 -14.02 -1.13
C THR A 26 25.41 -13.13 0.00
N LEU A 27 24.09 -13.15 0.26
CA LEU A 27 23.48 -12.33 1.30
C LEU A 27 23.93 -12.73 2.71
N GLN A 28 24.09 -14.02 2.97
CA GLN A 28 24.56 -14.48 4.28
C GLN A 28 26.02 -14.10 4.51
N GLU A 29 26.89 -14.36 3.54
CA GLU A 29 28.33 -14.21 3.67
C GLU A 29 28.80 -12.76 3.61
N HIS A 30 28.20 -11.94 2.73
CA HIS A 30 28.70 -10.60 2.44
C HIS A 30 27.92 -9.48 3.13
N THR A 31 26.63 -9.67 3.43
CA THR A 31 25.79 -8.63 4.05
C THR A 31 25.30 -9.02 5.45
N LEU A 32 25.64 -10.22 5.93
CA LEU A 32 25.18 -10.77 7.21
C LEU A 32 23.64 -10.81 7.32
N THR A 33 22.97 -10.96 6.17
CA THR A 33 21.51 -11.07 6.11
C THR A 33 21.08 -12.31 6.87
N ASN A 34 20.10 -12.16 7.76
CA ASN A 34 19.54 -13.24 8.57
C ASN A 34 18.00 -13.32 8.47
N SER A 35 17.40 -12.49 7.62
CA SER A 35 15.97 -12.46 7.34
C SER A 35 15.75 -12.22 5.85
N THR A 36 14.82 -12.93 5.24
CA THR A 36 14.48 -12.77 3.82
C THR A 36 12.98 -12.76 3.66
N TYR A 37 12.49 -12.00 2.68
CA TYR A 37 11.10 -12.10 2.30
C TYR A 37 10.92 -11.97 0.80
N LEU A 38 9.90 -12.67 0.33
CA LEU A 38 9.46 -12.53 -1.04
C LEU A 38 8.53 -11.32 -1.13
N VAL A 39 8.71 -10.49 -2.15
CA VAL A 39 7.62 -9.63 -2.63
C VAL A 39 6.61 -10.54 -3.32
N ALA A 40 5.74 -11.14 -2.50
CA ALA A 40 4.89 -12.25 -2.86
C ALA A 40 3.71 -11.83 -3.75
N LEU A 41 3.25 -10.58 -3.63
CA LEU A 41 2.35 -9.95 -4.58
C LEU A 41 3.03 -8.69 -5.13
N MET A 42 3.25 -8.64 -6.45
CA MET A 42 3.90 -7.51 -7.11
C MET A 42 2.98 -6.80 -8.10
N HIS A 43 3.06 -5.48 -8.13
CA HIS A 43 2.34 -4.58 -9.03
C HIS A 43 3.19 -4.25 -10.27
N ASP A 44 2.58 -3.70 -11.32
CA ASP A 44 3.27 -3.30 -12.56
C ASP A 44 4.31 -2.20 -12.33
N GLU A 45 5.58 -2.55 -12.56
CA GLU A 45 6.76 -1.73 -12.32
C GLU A 45 7.99 -2.29 -13.08
N LYS A 46 8.85 -1.38 -13.55
CA LYS A 46 10.18 -1.70 -14.10
C LYS A 46 11.14 -2.08 -12.98
N ARG A 47 11.94 -3.13 -13.17
CA ARG A 47 12.99 -3.56 -12.24
C ARG A 47 14.35 -3.73 -12.93
N PRO A 48 15.49 -3.35 -12.28
CA PRO A 48 15.58 -2.72 -10.97
C PRO A 48 14.94 -1.34 -10.96
N LEU A 49 14.49 -0.86 -9.79
CA LEU A 49 13.62 0.32 -9.69
C LEU A 49 14.34 1.61 -10.14
N THR A 50 15.49 1.89 -9.55
CA THR A 50 16.23 3.15 -9.72
C THR A 50 17.26 3.09 -10.84
N ASP A 51 17.87 1.93 -11.06
CA ASP A 51 18.94 1.76 -12.05
C ASP A 51 18.40 1.43 -13.46
N PHE A 52 19.23 1.68 -14.47
CA PHE A 52 18.87 1.33 -15.84
C PHE A 52 18.83 -0.18 -16.09
N TYR A 53 19.72 -0.94 -15.44
CA TYR A 53 19.85 -2.39 -15.61
C TYR A 53 20.30 -3.09 -14.33
N TYR A 54 19.98 -4.37 -14.19
CA TYR A 54 20.50 -5.25 -13.17
C TYR A 54 22.01 -5.40 -13.34
N PRO A 55 22.81 -5.11 -12.30
CA PRO A 55 24.26 -5.17 -12.41
C PRO A 55 24.80 -6.61 -12.40
N HIS A 56 24.09 -7.57 -11.80
CA HIS A 56 24.57 -8.93 -11.59
C HIS A 56 23.64 -10.05 -12.10
N ASN A 57 22.41 -9.73 -12.53
CA ASN A 57 21.50 -10.76 -13.04
C ASN A 57 22.05 -11.36 -14.36
N PRO A 58 22.29 -12.68 -14.44
CA PRO A 58 22.98 -13.31 -15.57
C PRO A 58 22.07 -13.56 -16.78
N LYS A 59 20.74 -13.42 -16.64
CA LYS A 59 19.77 -13.73 -17.71
C LYS A 59 19.08 -12.50 -18.28
N ARG A 60 18.81 -11.48 -17.46
CA ARG A 60 18.09 -10.27 -17.90
C ARG A 60 18.73 -9.00 -17.36
N LEU A 61 18.83 -8.00 -18.23
CA LEU A 61 19.27 -6.66 -17.84
C LEU A 61 18.16 -5.86 -17.17
N VAL A 62 16.89 -6.10 -17.52
CA VAL A 62 15.76 -5.37 -16.95
C VAL A 62 14.54 -6.30 -16.93
N TYR A 63 13.61 -6.08 -16.01
CA TYR A 63 12.38 -6.87 -15.88
C TYR A 63 11.13 -6.00 -15.75
N TRP A 64 10.04 -6.41 -16.39
CA TRP A 64 8.73 -5.74 -16.39
C TRP A 64 7.79 -6.67 -15.66
N THR A 65 7.43 -6.28 -14.46
CA THR A 65 6.58 -7.11 -13.61
C THR A 65 5.17 -7.19 -14.20
N GLU A 66 4.50 -8.32 -13.97
CA GLU A 66 3.08 -8.43 -14.29
C GLU A 66 2.26 -7.73 -13.21
N ASP A 67 1.18 -7.09 -13.61
CA ASP A 67 0.38 -6.30 -12.67
C ASP A 67 -0.36 -7.18 -11.65
N SER A 68 -0.09 -6.91 -10.37
CA SER A 68 -0.77 -7.44 -9.19
C SER A 68 -0.84 -8.97 -9.16
N ARG A 69 0.29 -9.62 -9.47
CA ARG A 69 0.40 -11.09 -9.51
C ARG A 69 1.01 -11.67 -8.25
N ALA A 70 0.44 -12.79 -7.84
CA ALA A 70 0.85 -13.61 -6.72
C ALA A 70 1.92 -14.62 -7.16
N TYR A 71 2.96 -14.76 -6.33
CA TYR A 71 4.08 -15.67 -6.49
C TYR A 71 4.12 -16.76 -5.39
N TRP A 72 2.99 -16.98 -4.71
CA TRP A 72 2.73 -18.16 -3.88
C TRP A 72 1.61 -18.99 -4.52
N LYS A 73 1.17 -20.07 -3.88
CA LYS A 73 -0.02 -20.85 -4.26
C LYS A 73 -1.19 -20.50 -3.33
N PRO A 74 -2.10 -19.59 -3.71
CA PRO A 74 -3.17 -19.17 -2.84
C PRO A 74 -4.15 -20.32 -2.57
N ASN A 75 -4.54 -20.50 -1.30
CA ASN A 75 -5.56 -21.48 -0.96
C ASN A 75 -6.95 -20.92 -1.36
N PRO A 76 -7.68 -21.52 -2.33
CA PRO A 76 -8.95 -20.98 -2.80
C PRO A 76 -10.01 -20.79 -1.70
N ASP A 77 -9.98 -21.64 -0.67
CA ASP A 77 -10.94 -21.61 0.45
C ASP A 77 -10.78 -20.35 1.31
N SER A 78 -9.56 -19.81 1.42
CA SER A 78 -9.26 -18.56 2.13
C SER A 78 -10.08 -17.38 1.57
N TYR A 79 -10.40 -17.42 0.27
CA TYR A 79 -11.01 -16.30 -0.44
C TYR A 79 -12.54 -16.39 -0.56
N LYS A 80 -13.20 -17.41 -0.01
CA LYS A 80 -14.65 -17.67 -0.21
C LYS A 80 -15.58 -16.50 0.08
N ASN A 81 -15.17 -15.58 0.96
CA ASN A 81 -15.96 -14.41 1.39
C ASN A 81 -15.76 -13.16 0.53
N SER A 82 -14.93 -13.22 -0.52
CA SER A 82 -14.77 -12.13 -1.49
C SER A 82 -14.94 -12.65 -2.90
N ARG A 83 -15.56 -11.83 -3.75
CA ARG A 83 -15.53 -12.07 -5.21
C ARG A 83 -14.14 -11.85 -5.83
N ILE A 84 -13.28 -11.08 -5.17
CA ILE A 84 -11.92 -10.79 -5.64
C ILE A 84 -11.01 -11.96 -5.27
N LYS A 85 -10.24 -12.44 -6.25
CA LYS A 85 -9.28 -13.54 -6.09
C LYS A 85 -7.88 -13.09 -6.53
N PRO A 86 -6.81 -13.61 -5.91
CA PRO A 86 -5.46 -13.34 -6.39
C PRO A 86 -5.29 -13.94 -7.79
N ARG A 87 -4.51 -13.27 -8.65
CA ARG A 87 -4.11 -13.79 -9.95
C ARG A 87 -2.67 -14.27 -9.87
N LEU A 88 -2.39 -15.44 -10.44
CA LEU A 88 -1.04 -15.96 -10.57
C LEU A 88 -0.34 -15.35 -11.79
N SER A 89 0.97 -15.51 -11.87
CA SER A 89 1.76 -15.17 -13.06
C SER A 89 1.29 -15.95 -14.29
N ASP A 90 1.17 -15.26 -15.44
CA ASP A 90 0.88 -15.85 -16.74
C ASP A 90 2.17 -16.20 -17.51
N ARG A 91 3.35 -15.81 -16.99
CA ARG A 91 4.64 -16.08 -17.64
C ARG A 91 5.05 -17.53 -17.50
N ASP A 92 5.45 -18.15 -18.62
CA ASP A 92 5.80 -19.57 -18.66
C ASP A 92 6.98 -19.96 -17.76
N ASP A 93 7.92 -19.03 -17.51
CA ASP A 93 9.09 -19.26 -16.66
C ASP A 93 8.80 -19.11 -15.16
N LEU A 94 7.66 -18.51 -14.78
CA LEU A 94 7.29 -18.28 -13.38
C LEU A 94 6.02 -19.04 -12.95
N ARG A 95 5.09 -19.30 -13.87
CA ARG A 95 3.81 -19.96 -13.58
C ARG A 95 4.00 -21.38 -13.04
N GLY A 96 3.12 -21.78 -12.13
CA GLY A 96 3.10 -23.14 -11.56
C GLY A 96 4.11 -23.39 -10.44
N THR A 97 5.16 -22.58 -10.34
CA THR A 97 6.12 -22.63 -9.23
C THR A 97 5.60 -21.83 -8.03
N ASP A 98 5.75 -22.40 -6.84
CA ASP A 98 5.51 -21.69 -5.58
C ASP A 98 6.80 -21.01 -5.13
N TRP A 99 7.02 -19.77 -5.58
CA TRP A 99 8.27 -19.06 -5.32
C TRP A 99 8.44 -18.67 -3.85
N LEU A 100 7.33 -18.50 -3.11
CA LEU A 100 7.38 -18.28 -1.68
C LEU A 100 7.90 -19.53 -0.96
N GLN A 101 7.40 -20.72 -1.32
CA GLN A 101 7.91 -21.96 -0.73
C GLN A 101 9.40 -22.20 -1.09
N VAL A 102 9.79 -21.92 -2.34
CA VAL A 102 11.21 -22.01 -2.77
C VAL A 102 12.11 -21.16 -1.88
N LEU A 103 11.72 -19.89 -1.61
CA LEU A 103 12.48 -19.01 -0.74
C LEU A 103 12.50 -19.51 0.71
N ILE A 104 11.36 -19.93 1.24
CA ILE A 104 11.23 -20.42 2.62
C ILE A 104 12.16 -21.61 2.84
N ASP A 105 12.07 -22.64 1.99
CA ASP A 105 12.87 -23.85 2.14
C ASP A 105 14.38 -23.55 2.14
N ALA A 106 14.83 -22.67 1.24
CA ALA A 106 16.23 -22.30 1.12
C ALA A 106 16.74 -21.42 2.27
N SER A 107 15.89 -20.53 2.78
CA SER A 107 16.20 -19.64 3.90
C SER A 107 16.23 -20.41 5.23
N ARG A 108 15.28 -21.33 5.45
CA ARG A 108 15.21 -22.17 6.65
C ARG A 108 16.43 -23.09 6.79
N ARG A 109 16.97 -23.63 5.68
CA ARG A 109 18.25 -24.39 5.69
C ARG A 109 19.43 -23.59 6.26
N ARG A 110 19.36 -22.26 6.17
CA ARG A 110 20.36 -21.32 6.67
C ARG A 110 20.01 -20.70 8.03
N ASN A 111 18.94 -21.19 8.68
CA ASN A 111 18.38 -20.63 9.92
C ASN A 111 18.00 -19.14 9.80
N MET A 112 17.55 -18.71 8.62
CA MET A 112 17.08 -17.35 8.39
C MET A 112 15.59 -17.21 8.72
N TYR A 113 15.22 -15.99 9.13
CA TYR A 113 13.83 -15.57 9.21
C TYR A 113 13.23 -15.45 7.80
N THR A 114 11.94 -15.73 7.67
CA THR A 114 11.24 -15.79 6.37
C THR A 114 9.95 -15.00 6.37
N GLY A 115 9.59 -14.37 5.24
CA GLY A 115 8.29 -13.71 5.14
C GLY A 115 7.81 -13.39 3.76
N ALA A 116 6.68 -12.70 3.72
CA ALA A 116 5.97 -12.32 2.50
C ALA A 116 5.48 -10.88 2.57
N GLU A 117 5.79 -10.09 1.54
CA GLU A 117 5.23 -8.75 1.34
C GLU A 117 4.13 -8.76 0.27
N LEU A 118 3.04 -8.05 0.55
CA LEU A 118 1.99 -7.74 -0.41
C LEU A 118 2.12 -6.27 -0.89
N SER A 119 2.63 -6.08 -2.11
CA SER A 119 3.17 -4.79 -2.54
C SER A 119 2.19 -3.88 -3.28
N HIS A 120 2.03 -2.64 -2.79
CA HIS A 120 1.34 -1.46 -3.34
C HIS A 120 -0.09 -1.61 -3.91
N THR A 121 -0.40 -2.61 -4.73
CA THR A 121 -1.74 -2.87 -5.30
C THR A 121 -2.05 -4.35 -5.26
N TRP A 122 -3.28 -4.72 -4.91
CA TRP A 122 -3.70 -6.12 -4.80
C TRP A 122 -4.55 -6.62 -5.97
N ILE A 123 -4.96 -5.71 -6.87
CA ILE A 123 -5.85 -5.97 -8.01
C ILE A 123 -5.27 -5.22 -9.20
N ASP A 124 -5.12 -5.90 -10.33
CA ASP A 124 -4.59 -5.35 -11.58
C ASP A 124 -5.51 -4.32 -12.24
N LYS A 125 -4.91 -3.42 -13.03
CA LYS A 125 -5.59 -2.35 -13.78
C LYS A 125 -6.65 -2.88 -14.73
N GLU A 126 -6.44 -4.05 -15.33
CA GLU A 126 -7.41 -4.66 -16.25
C GLU A 126 -8.73 -4.93 -15.54
N ARG A 127 -8.71 -5.60 -14.38
CA ARG A 127 -9.93 -5.86 -13.61
C ARG A 127 -10.50 -4.59 -12.98
N THR A 128 -9.68 -3.65 -12.50
CA THR A 128 -10.19 -2.39 -11.94
C THR A 128 -10.81 -1.47 -12.99
N ALA A 129 -10.42 -1.58 -14.26
CA ALA A 129 -11.08 -0.88 -15.37
C ALA A 129 -12.35 -1.60 -15.88
N GLY A 130 -12.51 -2.89 -15.58
CA GLY A 130 -13.59 -3.74 -16.08
C GLY A 130 -14.47 -4.30 -14.95
N GLU A 131 -14.38 -5.60 -14.72
CA GLU A 131 -15.29 -6.37 -13.84
C GLU A 131 -15.31 -5.93 -12.37
N LEU A 132 -14.26 -5.25 -11.90
CA LEU A 132 -14.13 -4.77 -10.51
C LEU A 132 -14.12 -3.23 -10.42
N ALA A 133 -14.63 -2.51 -11.42
CA ALA A 133 -14.65 -1.04 -11.42
C ALA A 133 -15.39 -0.43 -10.22
N ASP A 134 -16.35 -1.14 -9.62
CA ASP A 134 -17.11 -0.68 -8.47
C ASP A 134 -16.35 -0.73 -7.14
N VAL A 135 -15.20 -1.43 -7.07
CA VAL A 135 -14.34 -1.45 -5.87
C VAL A 135 -13.31 -0.33 -5.85
N VAL A 136 -13.15 0.38 -6.97
CA VAL A 136 -12.16 1.45 -7.12
C VAL A 136 -12.62 2.70 -6.37
N GLN A 137 -11.67 3.42 -5.78
CA GLN A 137 -11.91 4.71 -5.18
C GLN A 137 -12.41 5.69 -6.24
N VAL A 138 -13.37 6.53 -5.86
CA VAL A 138 -13.89 7.59 -6.74
C VAL A 138 -13.59 8.95 -6.14
N ASP A 139 -13.21 9.91 -6.99
CA ASP A 139 -12.98 11.29 -6.59
C ASP A 139 -14.28 12.00 -6.17
N ILE A 140 -14.15 13.25 -5.74
CA ILE A 140 -15.27 14.07 -5.26
C ILE A 140 -16.35 14.36 -6.31
N TYR A 141 -16.05 14.12 -7.59
CA TYR A 141 -16.95 14.25 -8.72
C TYR A 141 -17.54 12.90 -9.17
N GLY A 142 -17.19 11.81 -8.47
CA GLY A 142 -17.65 10.45 -8.78
C GLY A 142 -16.86 9.78 -9.91
N LYS A 143 -15.72 10.34 -10.32
CA LYS A 143 -14.86 9.71 -11.33
C LYS A 143 -13.94 8.67 -10.67
N PRO A 144 -13.85 7.44 -11.20
CA PRO A 144 -12.93 6.44 -10.65
C PRO A 144 -11.47 6.85 -10.85
N PHE A 145 -10.64 6.50 -9.87
CA PHE A 145 -9.18 6.45 -10.05
C PHE A 145 -8.80 5.21 -10.88
N ASP A 146 -7.50 4.99 -11.07
CA ASP A 146 -7.01 3.88 -11.92
C ASP A 146 -7.10 2.53 -11.18
N GLN A 147 -6.33 2.38 -10.11
CA GLN A 147 -6.14 1.10 -9.42
C GLN A 147 -6.23 1.21 -7.89
N GLN A 148 -6.54 2.41 -7.36
CA GLN A 148 -6.69 2.61 -5.92
C GLN A 148 -8.01 1.99 -5.46
N ILE A 149 -7.94 0.90 -4.68
CA ILE A 149 -9.11 0.17 -4.16
C ILE A 149 -9.71 0.83 -2.91
N CYS A 150 -11.02 0.73 -2.73
CA CYS A 150 -11.72 1.32 -1.59
C CYS A 150 -11.66 0.41 -0.35
N PHE A 151 -10.95 0.85 0.70
CA PHE A 151 -10.83 0.09 1.96
C PHE A 151 -12.11 -0.01 2.79
N ASN A 152 -13.17 0.71 2.42
CA ASN A 152 -14.50 0.57 3.01
C ASN A 152 -15.41 -0.37 2.19
N HIS A 153 -14.98 -0.85 1.02
CA HIS A 153 -15.76 -1.79 0.22
C HIS A 153 -15.71 -3.20 0.83
N PRO A 154 -16.87 -3.88 1.04
CA PRO A 154 -16.91 -5.17 1.73
C PRO A 154 -16.04 -6.25 1.05
N ASP A 155 -16.10 -6.38 -0.28
CA ASP A 155 -15.23 -7.33 -1.00
C ASP A 155 -13.74 -7.03 -0.87
N VAL A 156 -13.34 -5.75 -0.82
CA VAL A 156 -11.94 -5.36 -0.66
C VAL A 156 -11.46 -5.70 0.74
N ARG A 157 -12.28 -5.46 1.77
CA ARG A 157 -11.93 -5.86 3.14
C ARG A 157 -11.79 -7.36 3.27
N ALA A 158 -12.77 -8.11 2.77
CA ALA A 158 -12.74 -9.57 2.80
C ALA A 158 -11.54 -10.13 2.02
N TYR A 159 -11.22 -9.55 0.85
CA TYR A 159 -10.07 -9.96 0.05
C TYR A 159 -8.75 -9.67 0.74
N GLY A 160 -8.57 -8.45 1.29
CA GLY A 160 -7.37 -8.10 2.00
C GLY A 160 -7.14 -9.01 3.20
N ILE A 161 -8.14 -9.19 4.08
CA ILE A 161 -8.03 -10.15 5.20
C ILE A 161 -7.62 -11.54 4.70
N ALA A 162 -8.28 -12.04 3.65
CA ALA A 162 -7.98 -13.34 3.07
C ALA A 162 -6.53 -13.46 2.57
N LEU A 163 -5.98 -12.43 1.91
CA LEU A 163 -4.59 -12.41 1.45
C LEU A 163 -3.60 -12.64 2.61
N TYR A 164 -3.75 -11.93 3.72
CA TYR A 164 -2.84 -12.10 4.86
C TYR A 164 -3.07 -13.43 5.57
N THR A 165 -4.33 -13.79 5.86
CA THR A 165 -4.60 -15.05 6.57
C THR A 165 -4.22 -16.28 5.76
N ASP A 166 -4.29 -16.23 4.43
CA ASP A 166 -3.86 -17.31 3.55
C ASP A 166 -2.35 -17.58 3.70
N LEU A 167 -1.54 -16.53 3.63
CA LEU A 167 -0.09 -16.61 3.84
C LEU A 167 0.24 -17.11 5.25
N VAL A 168 -0.41 -16.55 6.26
CA VAL A 168 -0.14 -16.87 7.67
C VAL A 168 -0.53 -18.31 8.04
N ALA A 169 -1.60 -18.83 7.43
CA ALA A 169 -2.11 -20.18 7.69
C ALA A 169 -1.31 -21.27 6.96
N ASN A 170 -0.88 -21.00 5.72
CA ASN A 170 -0.40 -22.04 4.81
C ASN A 170 1.12 -22.03 4.62
N TYR A 171 1.86 -21.03 5.12
CA TYR A 171 3.31 -20.92 4.96
C TYR A 171 4.05 -20.75 6.30
N ASP A 172 5.22 -21.38 6.40
CA ASP A 172 6.19 -21.18 7.48
C ASP A 172 6.97 -19.87 7.29
N ILE A 173 6.29 -18.77 7.61
CA ILE A 173 6.82 -17.40 7.62
C ILE A 173 6.83 -16.85 9.05
N ASP A 174 7.85 -16.06 9.41
CA ASP A 174 7.91 -15.35 10.68
C ASP A 174 7.16 -14.02 10.64
N MET A 175 7.07 -13.41 9.45
CA MET A 175 6.37 -12.14 9.26
C MET A 175 5.55 -12.09 7.97
N VAL A 176 4.45 -11.35 8.04
CA VAL A 176 3.66 -10.92 6.89
C VAL A 176 3.66 -9.40 6.83
N GLN A 177 3.98 -8.83 5.68
CA GLN A 177 4.27 -7.41 5.53
C GLN A 177 3.31 -6.74 4.55
N THR A 178 2.84 -5.55 4.90
CA THR A 178 2.05 -4.69 4.01
C THR A 178 2.84 -3.47 3.55
N CYS A 179 2.74 -3.15 2.26
CA CYS A 179 3.06 -1.81 1.74
C CYS A 179 1.97 -1.33 0.77
N VAL A 180 0.71 -1.73 1.02
CA VAL A 180 -0.42 -1.35 0.15
C VAL A 180 -0.60 0.17 0.11
N ARG A 181 -0.90 0.71 -1.08
CA ARG A 181 -1.29 2.12 -1.22
C ARG A 181 -2.65 2.34 -0.58
N GLY A 182 -2.71 3.25 0.39
CA GLY A 182 -3.93 3.67 1.09
C GLY A 182 -4.92 4.45 0.22
N PHE A 183 -5.61 5.41 0.83
CA PHE A 183 -6.46 6.33 0.09
C PHE A 183 -5.64 7.11 -0.93
N ASN A 184 -6.24 7.41 -2.09
CA ASN A 184 -5.62 8.32 -3.04
C ASN A 184 -5.31 9.64 -2.32
N PRO A 185 -4.08 10.16 -2.38
CA PRO A 185 -3.71 11.35 -1.61
C PRO A 185 -4.19 12.67 -2.26
N GLY A 186 -4.69 12.61 -3.50
CA GLY A 186 -5.09 13.79 -4.27
C GLY A 186 -3.88 14.47 -4.89
N ARG A 187 -3.78 15.80 -4.74
CA ARG A 187 -2.60 16.56 -5.17
C ARG A 187 -1.56 16.63 -4.04
N ALA A 188 -0.29 16.70 -4.44
CA ALA A 188 0.90 16.53 -3.59
C ALA A 188 1.01 15.10 -3.03
N GLN A 189 1.70 14.23 -3.78
CA GLN A 189 1.82 12.81 -3.47
C GLN A 189 2.74 12.59 -2.25
N PRO A 190 2.46 11.62 -1.37
CA PRO A 190 3.22 11.41 -0.14
C PRO A 190 4.60 10.79 -0.36
N TRP A 191 4.87 10.26 -1.56
CA TRP A 191 6.18 9.71 -1.96
C TRP A 191 7.09 10.74 -2.63
N THR A 192 6.62 11.97 -2.86
CA THR A 192 7.48 13.05 -3.36
C THR A 192 7.60 14.15 -2.31
N SER A 193 8.83 14.43 -1.88
CA SER A 193 9.19 15.65 -1.13
C SER A 193 9.21 16.85 -2.08
N GLY A 194 8.05 17.17 -2.68
CA GLY A 194 7.89 18.31 -3.57
C GLY A 194 7.73 19.65 -2.84
N PRO A 195 7.88 20.80 -3.53
CA PRO A 195 7.89 22.15 -2.96
C PRO A 195 6.52 22.66 -2.47
N ALA A 196 5.54 21.77 -2.25
CA ALA A 196 4.22 22.17 -1.77
C ALA A 196 4.30 22.72 -0.35
N THR A 197 3.56 23.79 -0.06
CA THR A 197 3.35 24.23 1.33
C THR A 197 2.43 23.26 2.06
N GLU A 198 2.41 23.31 3.38
CA GLU A 198 1.50 22.49 4.19
C GLU A 198 0.03 22.75 3.83
N VAL A 199 -0.34 24.03 3.64
CA VAL A 199 -1.68 24.43 3.19
C VAL A 199 -2.01 23.79 1.83
N GLN A 200 -1.07 23.80 0.88
CA GLN A 200 -1.28 23.17 -0.44
C GLN A 200 -1.45 21.65 -0.35
N ARG A 201 -0.70 20.97 0.53
CA ARG A 201 -0.89 19.54 0.81
C ARG A 201 -2.28 19.28 1.36
N LEU A 202 -2.71 20.02 2.39
CA LEU A 202 -4.02 19.86 3.02
C LEU A 202 -5.16 20.09 2.02
N THR A 203 -5.16 21.21 1.29
CA THR A 203 -6.21 21.46 0.28
C THR A 203 -6.14 20.45 -0.86
N GLY A 204 -4.97 19.87 -1.15
CA GLY A 204 -4.81 18.85 -2.20
C GLY A 204 -5.52 17.54 -1.90
N THR A 205 -5.72 17.22 -0.61
CA THR A 205 -6.38 15.97 -0.17
C THR A 205 -7.85 15.87 -0.59
N VAL A 206 -8.52 16.99 -0.91
CA VAL A 206 -9.93 16.99 -1.34
C VAL A 206 -10.12 16.39 -2.73
N LEU A 207 -9.04 16.31 -3.51
CA LEU A 207 -9.01 15.65 -4.82
C LEU A 207 -8.64 14.16 -4.71
N GLY A 208 -8.31 13.70 -3.51
CA GLY A 208 -8.04 12.29 -3.20
C GLY A 208 -9.17 11.66 -2.40
N GLY A 209 -8.91 10.50 -1.80
CA GLY A 209 -9.85 9.72 -1.02
C GLY A 209 -10.91 9.00 -1.86
N CYS A 210 -12.04 8.66 -1.25
CA CYS A 210 -13.09 7.92 -1.92
C CYS A 210 -14.48 8.43 -1.51
N PHE A 211 -15.26 8.84 -2.50
CA PHE A 211 -16.62 9.36 -2.31
C PHE A 211 -17.72 8.36 -2.73
N CYS A 212 -17.42 7.06 -2.72
CA CYS A 212 -18.39 6.03 -3.05
C CYS A 212 -19.40 5.81 -1.92
N LYS A 213 -20.51 5.10 -2.22
CA LYS A 213 -21.58 4.77 -1.25
C LYS A 213 -21.07 4.07 0.02
N HIS A 214 -20.00 3.29 -0.07
CA HIS A 214 -19.44 2.60 1.08
C HIS A 214 -18.68 3.55 2.01
N CYS A 215 -17.95 4.53 1.45
CA CYS A 215 -17.31 5.57 2.26
C CYS A 215 -18.33 6.51 2.88
N GLN A 216 -19.39 6.86 2.15
CA GLN A 216 -20.52 7.61 2.72
C GLN A 216 -21.11 6.88 3.93
N ALA A 217 -21.50 5.61 3.78
CA ALA A 217 -22.09 4.83 4.87
C ALA A 217 -21.11 4.68 6.06
N ALA A 218 -19.82 4.50 5.79
CA ALA A 218 -18.78 4.41 6.82
C ALA A 218 -18.57 5.72 7.58
N ALA A 219 -18.72 6.87 6.93
CA ALA A 219 -18.62 8.18 7.55
C ALA A 219 -19.87 8.50 8.39
N GLU A 220 -21.07 8.26 7.85
CA GLU A 220 -22.34 8.48 8.54
C GLU A 220 -22.45 7.61 9.81
N LYS A 221 -21.96 6.35 9.75
CA LYS A 221 -21.85 5.47 10.93
C LYS A 221 -20.98 6.05 12.04
N ARG A 222 -20.00 6.90 11.70
CA ARG A 222 -19.12 7.61 12.64
C ARG A 222 -19.69 8.96 13.09
N GLY A 223 -20.93 9.29 12.71
CA GLY A 223 -21.58 10.55 13.05
C GLY A 223 -21.08 11.75 12.24
N ILE A 224 -20.39 11.53 11.12
CA ILE A 224 -19.97 12.60 10.22
C ILE A 224 -21.15 13.01 9.34
N ASP A 225 -21.48 14.31 9.29
CA ASP A 225 -22.40 14.85 8.29
C ASP A 225 -21.72 14.82 6.92
N TRP A 226 -21.90 13.70 6.22
CA TRP A 226 -21.29 13.47 4.91
C TRP A 226 -21.68 14.55 3.91
N LYS A 227 -22.94 15.00 3.92
CA LYS A 227 -23.42 15.98 2.96
C LYS A 227 -22.77 17.33 3.19
N ALA A 228 -22.70 17.79 4.44
CA ALA A 228 -22.02 19.04 4.80
C ALA A 228 -20.53 18.96 4.46
N MET A 229 -19.86 17.87 4.85
CA MET A 229 -18.45 17.63 4.55
C MET A 229 -18.19 17.71 3.05
N VAL A 230 -18.89 16.91 2.23
CA VAL A 230 -18.72 16.89 0.77
C VAL A 230 -19.01 18.27 0.16
N SER A 231 -20.03 18.99 0.62
CA SER A 231 -20.33 20.34 0.14
C SER A 231 -19.15 21.30 0.37
N ARG A 232 -18.53 21.25 1.55
CA ARG A 232 -17.39 22.10 1.89
C ARG A 232 -16.12 21.70 1.11
N LEU A 233 -15.85 20.40 1.00
CA LEU A 233 -14.71 19.90 0.22
C LEU A 233 -14.85 20.22 -1.28
N LYS A 234 -16.07 20.19 -1.83
CA LYS A 234 -16.34 20.56 -3.23
C LYS A 234 -15.97 22.00 -3.53
N TRP A 235 -16.19 22.92 -2.61
CA TRP A 235 -15.76 24.32 -2.76
C TRP A 235 -14.24 24.42 -2.91
N ILE A 236 -13.46 23.67 -2.09
CA ILE A 236 -12.00 23.61 -2.20
C ILE A 236 -11.60 22.95 -3.54
N ALA A 237 -12.23 21.83 -3.90
CA ALA A 237 -11.95 21.08 -5.11
C ALA A 237 -12.19 21.91 -6.38
N GLN A 238 -13.22 22.75 -6.39
CA GLN A 238 -13.55 23.67 -7.47
C GLN A 238 -12.47 24.75 -7.69
N GLY A 239 -11.71 25.11 -6.64
CA GLY A 239 -10.59 26.04 -6.78
C GLY A 239 -9.41 25.47 -7.56
N TYR A 240 -9.34 24.15 -7.72
CA TYR A 240 -8.33 23.51 -8.59
C TYR A 240 -8.72 23.51 -10.07
N ASP A 241 -9.96 23.88 -10.41
CA ASP A 241 -10.40 24.06 -11.80
C ASP A 241 -10.02 25.46 -12.29
N ARG A 242 -9.06 25.51 -13.22
CA ARG A 242 -8.60 26.78 -13.84
C ARG A 242 -9.69 27.52 -14.61
N TYR A 243 -10.78 26.84 -14.98
CA TYR A 243 -11.91 27.45 -15.66
C TYR A 243 -12.95 28.03 -14.69
N ASN A 244 -12.81 27.78 -13.38
CA ASN A 244 -13.57 28.45 -12.33
C ASN A 244 -12.76 29.62 -11.76
N ALA A 245 -12.60 30.69 -12.56
CA ALA A 245 -11.65 31.77 -12.29
C ALA A 245 -11.78 32.41 -10.89
N LYS A 246 -13.00 32.63 -10.40
CA LYS A 246 -13.22 33.19 -9.07
C LYS A 246 -12.73 32.24 -7.97
N GLN A 247 -13.14 30.98 -8.03
CA GLN A 247 -12.77 30.01 -6.99
C GLN A 247 -11.27 29.69 -7.02
N ALA A 248 -10.69 29.61 -8.22
CA ALA A 248 -9.26 29.41 -8.41
C ALA A 248 -8.44 30.56 -7.84
N PHE A 249 -8.92 31.80 -8.00
CA PHE A 249 -8.29 32.98 -7.39
C PHE A 249 -8.35 32.93 -5.85
N GLU A 250 -9.51 32.59 -5.27
CA GLU A 250 -9.65 32.45 -3.80
C GLU A 250 -8.72 31.37 -3.23
N LEU A 251 -8.61 30.22 -3.89
CA LEU A 251 -7.69 29.15 -3.47
C LEU A 251 -6.22 29.58 -3.61
N ASN A 252 -5.89 30.33 -4.67
CA ASN A 252 -4.54 30.88 -4.85
C ASN A 252 -4.17 31.91 -3.77
N LEU A 253 -5.13 32.77 -3.37
CA LEU A 253 -4.94 33.68 -2.23
C LEU A 253 -4.64 32.91 -0.94
N LEU A 254 -5.40 31.84 -0.66
CA LEU A 254 -5.15 30.98 0.50
C LEU A 254 -3.73 30.40 0.47
N TRP A 255 -3.27 29.87 -0.66
CA TRP A 255 -1.92 29.30 -0.79
C TRP A 255 -0.78 30.30 -0.61
N ASN A 256 -1.01 31.57 -0.94
CA ASN A 256 -0.02 32.65 -0.82
C ASN A 256 -0.25 33.53 0.41
N SER A 257 -1.16 33.15 1.30
CA SER A 257 -1.43 33.85 2.55
C SER A 257 -0.47 33.43 3.67
N THR A 258 -0.55 34.12 4.81
CA THR A 258 0.12 33.75 6.06
C THR A 258 -0.74 32.84 6.95
N VAL A 259 -1.85 32.29 6.41
CA VAL A 259 -2.71 31.35 7.13
C VAL A 259 -1.92 30.07 7.42
N THR A 260 -1.89 29.67 8.69
CA THR A 260 -1.28 28.41 9.10
C THR A 260 -2.20 27.24 8.82
N ALA A 261 -1.66 26.04 8.69
CA ALA A 261 -2.43 24.80 8.61
C ALA A 261 -3.41 24.66 9.79
N THR A 262 -3.00 25.04 11.00
CA THR A 262 -3.85 25.04 12.19
C THR A 262 -5.07 25.94 12.02
N SER A 263 -4.89 27.17 11.53
CA SER A 263 -6.01 28.09 11.29
C SER A 263 -6.93 27.56 10.20
N LEU A 264 -6.38 27.01 9.11
CA LEU A 264 -7.19 26.41 8.04
C LEU A 264 -8.09 25.28 8.56
N LEU A 265 -7.53 24.36 9.36
CA LEU A 265 -8.29 23.23 9.90
C LEU A 265 -9.31 23.67 10.97
N ALA A 266 -9.02 24.73 11.72
CA ALA A 266 -9.97 25.33 12.67
C ALA A 266 -11.15 26.00 11.95
N ASP A 267 -10.88 26.73 10.86
CA ASP A 267 -11.89 27.44 10.06
C ASP A 267 -12.66 26.51 9.11
N THR A 268 -12.11 25.33 8.81
CA THR A 268 -12.72 24.33 7.92
C THR A 268 -12.68 22.95 8.58
N PRO A 269 -13.51 22.70 9.61
CA PRO A 269 -13.54 21.43 10.34
C PRO A 269 -13.87 20.23 9.44
N GLU A 270 -14.58 20.43 8.33
CA GLU A 270 -14.88 19.39 7.35
C GLU A 270 -13.62 18.84 6.66
N LEU A 271 -12.59 19.67 6.48
CA LEU A 271 -11.30 19.22 5.93
C LEU A 271 -10.56 18.33 6.94
N TYR A 272 -10.60 18.71 8.23
CA TYR A 272 -10.09 17.85 9.29
C TYR A 272 -10.85 16.53 9.37
N GLN A 273 -12.19 16.57 9.34
CA GLN A 273 -13.05 15.38 9.33
C GLN A 273 -12.72 14.47 8.15
N TRP A 274 -12.45 15.04 6.96
CA TRP A 274 -12.06 14.27 5.78
C TRP A 274 -10.74 13.53 5.95
N ILE A 275 -9.72 14.21 6.46
CA ILE A 275 -8.41 13.61 6.71
C ILE A 275 -8.55 12.51 7.78
N LYS A 276 -9.24 12.83 8.88
CA LYS A 276 -9.49 11.89 9.98
C LYS A 276 -10.30 10.67 9.54
N PHE A 277 -11.34 10.84 8.73
CA PHE A 277 -12.16 9.74 8.22
C PHE A 277 -11.33 8.72 7.42
N ARG A 278 -10.42 9.20 6.55
CA ARG A 278 -9.53 8.34 5.77
C ARG A 278 -8.58 7.57 6.69
N MET A 279 -7.98 8.25 7.67
CA MET A 279 -7.10 7.63 8.68
C MET A 279 -7.82 6.58 9.52
N ASP A 280 -9.00 6.92 10.05
CA ASP A 280 -9.80 6.02 10.88
C ASP A 280 -10.29 4.79 10.08
N SER A 281 -10.58 4.96 8.78
CA SER A 281 -10.99 3.84 7.91
C SER A 281 -9.86 2.84 7.68
N LEU A 282 -8.64 3.32 7.42
CA LEU A 282 -7.48 2.45 7.21
C LEU A 282 -7.01 1.82 8.53
N THR A 283 -7.03 2.58 9.62
CA THR A 283 -6.72 2.08 10.97
C THR A 283 -7.65 0.92 11.36
N GLU A 284 -8.96 1.08 11.17
CA GLU A 284 -9.93 0.02 11.43
C GLU A 284 -9.61 -1.24 10.61
N PHE A 285 -9.21 -1.06 9.34
CA PHE A 285 -8.89 -2.17 8.47
C PHE A 285 -7.60 -2.91 8.85
N TYR A 286 -6.54 -2.19 9.19
CA TYR A 286 -5.33 -2.81 9.72
C TYR A 286 -5.61 -3.55 11.03
N GLY A 287 -6.49 -3.02 11.89
CA GLY A 287 -6.95 -3.75 13.06
C GLY A 287 -7.66 -5.06 12.71
N GLU A 288 -8.46 -5.10 11.64
CA GLU A 288 -9.09 -6.34 11.17
C GLU A 288 -8.07 -7.36 10.66
N ILE A 289 -7.12 -6.92 9.82
CA ILE A 289 -6.04 -7.77 9.31
C ILE A 289 -5.21 -8.32 10.48
N TYR A 290 -4.77 -7.45 11.39
CA TYR A 290 -3.98 -7.82 12.57
C TYR A 290 -4.66 -8.90 13.39
N ARG A 291 -5.92 -8.65 13.80
CA ARG A 291 -6.69 -9.62 14.60
C ARG A 291 -6.86 -10.95 13.86
N ALA A 292 -7.15 -10.92 12.57
CA ALA A 292 -7.30 -12.14 11.78
C ALA A 292 -5.98 -12.93 11.69
N CYS A 293 -4.85 -12.26 11.46
CA CYS A 293 -3.53 -12.88 11.44
C CYS A 293 -3.18 -13.56 12.77
N HIS A 294 -3.33 -12.87 13.90
CA HIS A 294 -3.02 -13.47 15.22
C HIS A 294 -4.02 -14.53 15.66
N GLN A 295 -5.27 -14.48 15.18
CA GLN A 295 -6.22 -15.58 15.35
C GLN A 295 -5.79 -16.83 14.57
N THR A 296 -5.25 -16.64 13.36
CA THR A 296 -4.70 -17.74 12.55
C THR A 296 -3.42 -18.30 13.16
N ARG A 297 -2.47 -17.44 13.54
CA ARG A 297 -1.20 -17.83 14.17
C ARG A 297 -0.72 -16.75 15.13
N ALA A 298 -0.83 -16.99 16.43
CA ALA A 298 -0.59 -15.98 17.46
C ALA A 298 0.80 -15.32 17.42
N GLY A 299 1.83 -16.05 16.98
CA GLY A 299 3.22 -15.59 16.96
C GLY A 299 3.70 -14.96 15.65
N ILE A 300 2.82 -14.72 14.67
CA ILE A 300 3.20 -14.03 13.43
C ILE A 300 3.51 -12.55 13.70
N ASP A 301 4.56 -12.01 13.08
CA ASP A 301 4.84 -10.56 13.05
C ASP A 301 4.05 -9.90 11.91
N VAL A 302 3.04 -9.10 12.25
CA VAL A 302 2.30 -8.26 11.29
C VAL A 302 3.05 -6.94 11.12
N ARG A 303 3.75 -6.81 9.98
CA ARG A 303 4.71 -5.74 9.74
C ARG A 303 4.19 -4.71 8.74
N LEU A 304 4.46 -3.42 9.01
CA LEU A 304 4.27 -2.34 8.04
C LEU A 304 5.60 -2.00 7.37
N ASN A 305 5.65 -2.02 6.04
CA ASN A 305 6.73 -1.40 5.28
C ASN A 305 6.32 0.03 4.89
N HIS A 306 6.84 0.99 5.64
CA HIS A 306 6.49 2.40 5.56
C HIS A 306 7.45 3.15 4.63
N TYR A 307 6.91 3.77 3.59
CA TYR A 307 7.67 4.48 2.55
C TYR A 307 7.20 5.93 2.32
N ALA A 308 6.18 6.38 3.07
CA ALA A 308 5.52 7.65 2.81
C ALA A 308 6.12 8.78 3.67
N ALA A 309 6.52 9.89 3.07
CA ALA A 309 6.99 11.05 3.82
C ALA A 309 5.86 11.74 4.60
N TYR A 310 4.64 11.72 4.04
CA TYR A 310 3.42 12.29 4.65
C TYR A 310 2.30 11.23 4.66
N PRO A 311 2.37 10.22 5.56
CA PRO A 311 1.44 9.07 5.56
C PRO A 311 -0.03 9.47 5.72
N GLU A 312 -0.32 10.54 6.44
CA GLU A 312 -1.68 11.03 6.67
C GLU A 312 -2.39 11.45 5.38
N LEU A 313 -1.63 11.88 4.35
CA LEU A 313 -2.21 12.25 3.05
C LEU A 313 -2.83 11.05 2.34
N MET A 314 -2.30 9.84 2.56
CA MET A 314 -2.88 8.60 2.05
C MET A 314 -3.77 7.87 3.08
N GLY A 315 -4.13 8.56 4.17
CA GLY A 315 -4.97 8.00 5.22
C GLY A 315 -4.26 6.99 6.12
N LEU A 316 -2.93 7.04 6.23
CA LEU A 316 -2.19 6.22 7.18
C LEU A 316 -1.87 7.06 8.43
N ASP A 317 -2.35 6.61 9.59
CA ASP A 317 -2.02 7.17 10.89
C ASP A 317 -1.14 6.19 11.66
N LEU A 318 0.18 6.39 11.63
CA LEU A 318 1.13 5.47 12.24
C LEU A 318 0.88 5.29 13.74
N ARG A 319 0.44 6.34 14.44
CA ARG A 319 0.21 6.28 15.89
C ARG A 319 -1.01 5.43 16.20
N ASN A 320 -2.10 5.60 15.47
CA ASN A 320 -3.33 4.83 15.70
C ASN A 320 -3.25 3.41 15.11
N CYS A 321 -2.38 3.17 14.13
CA CYS A 321 -2.07 1.83 13.63
C CYS A 321 -1.09 1.06 14.51
N ALA A 322 -0.30 1.73 15.38
CA ALA A 322 0.72 1.08 16.20
C ALA A 322 0.22 -0.10 17.05
N PRO A 323 -1.00 -0.10 17.64
CA PRO A 323 -1.54 -1.27 18.34
C PRO A 323 -1.88 -2.48 17.45
N TYR A 324 -1.82 -2.31 16.12
CA TYR A 324 -2.20 -3.30 15.11
C TYR A 324 -1.03 -3.63 14.18
N LEU A 325 0.20 -3.39 14.64
CA LEU A 325 1.44 -3.68 13.94
C LEU A 325 2.46 -4.13 15.00
N ASP A 326 3.10 -5.28 14.79
CA ASP A 326 4.14 -5.75 15.72
C ASP A 326 5.50 -5.10 15.43
N SER A 327 5.71 -4.68 14.18
CA SER A 327 6.94 -4.02 13.75
C SER A 327 6.73 -3.10 12.53
N VAL A 328 7.69 -2.19 12.31
CA VAL A 328 7.72 -1.28 11.16
C VAL A 328 9.09 -1.35 10.51
N ARG A 329 9.11 -1.62 9.21
CA ARG A 329 10.27 -1.38 8.34
C ARG A 329 10.13 0.02 7.75
N SER A 330 11.01 0.95 8.13
CA SER A 330 11.08 2.26 7.50
C SER A 330 11.94 2.19 6.24
N SER A 331 11.38 2.58 5.10
CA SER A 331 12.11 2.78 3.85
C SER A 331 12.40 4.27 3.71
N ASP A 332 13.50 4.73 4.32
CA ASP A 332 13.89 6.15 4.32
C ASP A 332 14.52 6.60 2.99
N TYR A 333 14.97 5.66 2.15
CA TYR A 333 15.55 5.86 0.82
C TYR A 333 16.64 6.95 0.77
N ALA A 334 17.20 7.32 1.91
CA ALA A 334 18.15 8.42 2.03
C ALA A 334 19.43 8.11 1.24
N GLU A 335 19.76 6.82 1.09
CA GLU A 335 20.84 6.32 0.26
C GLU A 335 20.69 6.69 -1.23
N GLN A 336 19.48 6.98 -1.70
CA GLN A 336 19.23 7.38 -3.09
C GLN A 336 19.55 8.86 -3.34
N THR A 337 19.60 9.67 -2.29
CA THR A 337 19.85 11.12 -2.39
C THR A 337 21.25 11.55 -2.01
N GLY A 338 22.06 10.66 -1.43
CA GLY A 338 23.45 10.92 -1.00
C GLY A 338 23.51 11.53 0.39
#